data_AF-A0A0K8MIA1-F1
#
_entry.id   AF-A0A0K8MIA1-F1
#
_cell.length_a   1.000
_cell.length_b   1.000
_cell.length_c   1.000
_cell.angle_alpha   90.00
_cell.angle_beta   90.00
_cell.angle_gamma   90.00
#
_symmetry.space_group_name_H-M   'P 1'
#
loop_
_entity.id
_entity.type
_entity.pdbx_description
1 polymer ?
#
loop_
_entity_poly.entity_id
_entity_poly.type
_entity_poly.pdbx_seq_one_letter_code
_entity_poly.pdbx_strand_id
1 'polypeptide(L)' 'MKTEVGQEVYEKYGLPAMEITDEVFQSQYGRQFDEAENRKHGIKAMMAATLGTHFITSI' A
#
# COMPACT_ATOMS: atom_id res chain seq x y z
N MET A 1 -6.99 -1.28 -19.07
CA MET A 1 -6.08 -0.40 -18.30
C MET A 1 -6.87 0.78 -17.76
N LYS A 2 -6.80 1.05 -16.44
CA LYS A 2 -7.59 2.11 -15.77
C LYS A 2 -6.80 3.41 -15.51
N THR A 3 -5.53 3.46 -15.88
CA THR A 3 -4.63 4.61 -15.71
C THR A 3 -4.04 4.99 -17.06
N GLU A 4 -3.74 6.28 -17.25
CA GLU A 4 -3.08 6.82 -18.46
C GLU A 4 -1.75 6.11 -18.73
N VAL A 5 -0.87 6.07 -17.72
CA VAL A 5 0.42 5.36 -17.79
C VAL A 5 0.24 3.87 -18.13
N GLY A 6 -0.79 3.22 -17.58
CA GLY A 6 -1.08 1.82 -17.90
C GLY A 6 -1.47 1.64 -19.37
N GLN A 7 -2.28 2.55 -19.93
CA GLN A 7 -2.66 2.51 -21.34
C GLN A 7 -1.43 2.67 -22.25
N GLU A 8 -0.56 3.63 -21.98
CA GLU A 8 0.69 3.84 -22.74
C GLU A 8 1.60 2.59 -22.74
N VAL A 9 1.75 1.94 -21.57
CA VAL A 9 2.54 0.71 -21.45
C VAL A 9 1.94 -0.42 -22.27
N TYR A 10 0.61 -0.57 -22.26
CA TYR A 10 -0.08 -1.57 -23.06
C TYR A 10 0.10 -1.32 -24.56
N GLU A 11 -0.05 -0.08 -25.02
CA GLU A 11 0.11 0.27 -26.44
C GLU A 11 1.54 0.02 -26.94
N LYS A 12 2.53 0.34 -26.10
CA LYS A 12 3.95 0.22 -26.47
C LYS A 12 4.50 -1.21 -26.37
N TYR A 13 4.02 -2.00 -25.40
CA TYR A 13 4.62 -3.29 -25.06
C TYR A 13 3.64 -4.46 -25.03
N GLY A 14 2.33 -4.23 -25.19
CA GLY A 14 1.30 -5.26 -25.14
C GLY A 14 1.09 -5.88 -23.77
N LEU A 15 1.65 -5.29 -22.70
CA LEU A 15 1.61 -5.84 -21.35
C LEU A 15 0.36 -5.36 -20.61
N PRO A 16 -0.58 -6.26 -20.23
CA PRO A 16 -1.81 -5.88 -19.52
C PRO A 16 -1.60 -5.59 -18.03
N ALA A 17 -0.47 -6.03 -17.47
CA ALA A 17 -0.04 -5.85 -16.09
C ALA A 17 1.50 -5.91 -16.00
N MET A 18 2.11 -5.36 -14.95
CA MET A 18 3.56 -5.30 -14.77
C MET A 18 4.05 -6.20 -13.64
N GLU A 19 3.90 -5.78 -12.38
CA GLU A 19 4.41 -6.50 -11.20
C GLU A 19 3.41 -7.52 -10.62
N ILE A 20 2.12 -7.26 -10.79
CA ILE A 20 1.03 -8.09 -10.26
C ILE A 20 -0.15 -8.09 -11.23
N THR A 21 -0.77 -9.25 -11.43
CA THR A 21 -1.97 -9.35 -12.27
C THR A 21 -3.21 -8.87 -11.51
N ASP A 22 -4.22 -8.40 -12.24
CA ASP A 22 -5.49 -7.95 -11.64
C ASP A 22 -6.19 -9.08 -10.87
N GLU A 23 -6.05 -10.33 -11.34
CA GLU A 23 -6.56 -11.52 -10.66
C GLU A 23 -5.94 -11.70 -9.27
N VAL A 24 -4.61 -11.59 -9.15
CA VAL A 24 -3.93 -11.72 -7.86
C VAL A 24 -4.21 -10.51 -6.98
N PHE A 25 -4.22 -9.30 -7.55
CA PHE A 25 -4.55 -8.06 -6.83
C PHE A 25 -5.94 -8.12 -6.20
N GLN A 26 -6.93 -8.68 -6.88
CA GLN A 26 -8.30 -8.81 -6.36
C GLN A 26 -8.59 -10.15 -5.65
N SER A 27 -7.57 -11.00 -5.49
CA SER A 27 -7.74 -12.30 -4.85
C SER A 27 -7.95 -12.20 -3.34
N GLN A 28 -8.41 -13.30 -2.74
CA GLN A 28 -8.52 -13.46 -1.28
C GLN A 28 -7.17 -13.38 -0.54
N TYR A 29 -6.05 -13.45 -1.26
CA TYR A 29 -4.71 -13.31 -0.70
C TYR A 29 -4.28 -11.84 -0.60
N GLY A 30 -5.04 -10.91 -1.19
CA GLY A 30 -4.76 -9.48 -1.18
C GLY A 30 -4.87 -8.89 0.22
N ARG A 31 -3.78 -8.30 0.71
CA ARG A 31 -3.70 -7.58 2.00
C ARG A 31 -3.35 -6.10 1.84
N GLN A 32 -3.19 -5.62 0.60
CA GLN A 32 -2.70 -4.29 0.30
C GLN A 32 -3.62 -3.17 0.81
N PHE A 33 -4.93 -3.41 0.95
CA PHE A 33 -5.84 -2.42 1.53
C PHE A 33 -5.75 -2.37 3.06
N ASP A 34 -5.65 -3.53 3.73
CA ASP A 34 -5.36 -3.60 5.17
C ASP A 34 -4.01 -2.94 5.49
N GLU A 35 -2.99 -3.21 4.66
CA GLU A 35 -1.66 -2.60 4.74
C GLU A 35 -1.71 -1.08 4.55
N ALA A 36 -2.46 -0.61 3.55
CA ALA A 36 -2.64 0.81 3.29
C ALA A 36 -3.34 1.53 4.45
N GLU A 37 -4.36 0.93 5.06
CA GLU A 37 -5.03 1.45 6.26
C GLU A 37 -4.04 1.51 7.44
N ASN A 38 -3.28 0.44 7.64
CA ASN A 38 -2.31 0.33 8.72
C ASN A 38 -1.19 1.39 8.66
N ARG A 39 -0.97 2.04 7.51
CA ARG A 39 -0.08 3.21 7.44
C ARG A 39 -0.50 4.32 8.41
N LYS A 40 -1.80 4.61 8.51
CA LYS A 40 -2.32 5.63 9.45
C LYS A 40 -2.06 5.21 10.90
N HIS A 41 -2.32 3.94 11.22
CA HIS A 41 -2.19 3.42 12.57
C HIS A 41 -0.72 3.34 13.01
N GLY A 42 0.16 2.85 12.14
CA GLY A 42 1.60 2.80 12.39
C GLY A 42 2.20 4.19 12.59
N ILE A 43 1.87 5.15 11.72
CA ILE A 43 2.33 6.55 11.87
C ILE A 43 1.81 7.15 13.18
N LYS A 44 0.54 6.94 13.52
CA LYS A 44 -0.01 7.41 14.80
C LYS A 44 0.76 6.86 16.00
N ALA A 45 1.07 5.56 16.01
CA ALA A 45 1.82 4.94 17.08
C ALA A 45 3.24 5.51 17.18
N MET A 46 3.93 5.68 16.05
CA MET A 46 5.26 6.31 16.01
C MET A 46 5.21 7.74 16.56
N MET A 47 4.24 8.55 16.14
CA MET A 47 4.08 9.92 16.64
C MET A 47 3.78 9.94 18.14
N ALA A 48 2.89 9.07 18.62
CA ALA A 48 2.56 8.98 20.04
C ALA A 48 3.78 8.58 20.89
N ALA A 49 4.61 7.65 20.41
CA ALA A 49 5.79 7.20 21.13
C ALA A 49 6.93 8.23 21.17
N THR A 50 7.07 9.05 20.12
CA THR A 50 8.21 9.96 19.95
C THR A 50 7.91 11.40 20.32
N LEU A 51 6.67 11.86 20.15
CA LEU A 51 6.24 13.24 20.36
C LEU A 51 5.11 13.37 21.39
N GLY A 52 4.55 12.26 21.87
CA GLY A 52 3.51 12.27 22.89
C GLY A 52 4.06 12.56 24.29
N THR A 53 3.25 13.19 25.14
CA THR A 53 3.62 13.53 26.53
C THR A 53 3.64 12.32 27.46
N HIS A 54 3.32 11.12 26.96
CA HIS A 54 3.37 9.89 27.75
C HIS A 54 4.81 9.43 27.94
N PHE A 55 5.25 9.33 29.20
CA PHE A 55 6.53 8.73 29.57
C PHE A 55 6.49 7.22 29.31
N ILE A 56 7.14 6.76 28.25
CA ILE A 56 7.44 5.34 28.04
C ILE A 56 8.78 5.08 28.73
N THR A 57 8.74 4.57 29.96
CA THR A 57 9.92 4.35 30.80
C THR A 57 10.67 3.05 30.51
N SER A 58 10.09 2.13 29.72
CA SER A 58 10.77 0.95 29.15
C SER A 58 9.97 0.44 27.96
N ILE A 59 10.68 -0.12 26.97
CA ILE A 59 10.13 -1.01 25.95
C ILE A 59 10.05 -2.43 26.55
#